data_AF-A0A0R1Q798-F1
#
_entry.id   AF-A0A0R1Q798-F1
#
_cell.length_a   1.000
_cell.length_b   1.000
_cell.length_c   1.000
_cell.angle_alpha   90.00
_cell.angle_beta   90.00
_cell.angle_gamma   90.00
#
_symmetry.space_group_name_H-M   'P 1'
#
loop_
_entity.id
_entity.type
_entity.pdbx_description
1 polymer ?
#
loop_
_entity_poly.entity_id
_entity_poly.type
_entity_poly.pdbx_seq_one_letter_code
_entity_poly.pdbx_strand_id
1 'polypeptide(L)'
;MISEGERIIKTSIFLHKESVESFDDCLKEQMPQKNIYELKKSVGLEGKIYVSELTQGLPDWCNLVNKLAVQKIEFSKNASNKAVIVMKYKDRFFSITYGYGRSLLKESSIERNFGLKVAANLVSTEKLKSLNSIKIEETLVETQKQASEYTTQDQFQLNKSSELLKSIAGSPKDEKIARFLLGTDCLVSVRKMKIENIKENIIFYYDKYKKNDYR
;
A
#
# COMPACT_ATOMS: atom_id res chain seq x y z
N MET A 1 -7.43 2.87 -29.68
CA MET A 1 -6.86 3.02 -28.32
C MET A 1 -5.38 2.71 -28.41
N ILE A 2 -4.52 3.71 -28.17
CA ILE A 2 -3.08 3.50 -28.16
C ILE A 2 -2.77 2.57 -26.98
N SER A 3 -2.21 1.39 -27.25
CA SER A 3 -1.67 0.53 -26.20
C SER A 3 -0.55 1.33 -25.53
N GLU A 4 -0.80 1.90 -24.34
CA GLU A 4 0.27 2.50 -23.55
C GLU A 4 1.31 1.42 -23.24
N GLY A 5 2.59 1.73 -23.52
CA GLY A 5 3.71 0.86 -23.18
C GLY A 5 3.86 0.69 -21.67
N GLU A 6 4.75 -0.22 -21.25
CA GLU A 6 5.04 -0.38 -19.83
C GLU A 6 5.54 0.92 -19.20
N ARG A 7 5.01 1.25 -18.01
CA ARG A 7 5.41 2.41 -17.23
C ARG A 7 5.83 1.99 -15.83
N ILE A 8 6.58 2.85 -15.14
CA ILE A 8 6.86 2.65 -13.73
C ILE A 8 5.61 3.00 -12.94
N ILE A 9 5.05 2.02 -12.25
CA ILE A 9 3.81 2.15 -11.49
C ILE A 9 4.11 1.84 -10.03
N LYS A 10 3.64 2.72 -9.14
CA LYS A 10 3.60 2.49 -7.70
C LYS A 10 2.21 1.99 -7.32
N THR A 11 2.14 0.84 -6.65
CA THR A 11 0.88 0.26 -6.14
C THR A 11 1.01 0.03 -4.65
N SER A 12 -0.05 0.32 -3.89
CA SER A 12 -0.18 -0.05 -2.48
C SER A 12 -1.22 -1.16 -2.37
N ILE A 13 -0.76 -2.39 -2.14
CA ILE A 13 -1.57 -3.60 -2.16
C ILE A 13 -1.82 -4.06 -0.73
N PHE A 14 -3.09 -4.26 -0.38
CA PHE A 14 -3.51 -4.85 0.87
C PHE A 14 -4.10 -6.23 0.61
N LEU A 15 -3.87 -7.14 1.54
CA LEU A 15 -4.60 -8.41 1.63
C LEU A 15 -5.65 -8.26 2.73
N HIS A 16 -6.83 -8.78 2.50
CA HIS A 16 -7.91 -8.83 3.50
C HIS A 16 -7.96 -10.22 4.16
N LYS A 17 -8.42 -10.25 5.42
CA LYS A 17 -8.55 -11.45 6.26
C LYS A 17 -9.49 -12.48 5.62
N GLU A 18 -9.37 -13.73 6.07
CA GLU A 18 -10.21 -14.85 5.61
C GLU A 18 -11.69 -14.72 5.99
N SER A 19 -11.99 -13.94 7.04
CA SER A 19 -13.36 -13.65 7.49
C SER A 19 -14.11 -12.64 6.61
N VAL A 20 -13.49 -12.15 5.53
CA VAL A 20 -14.11 -11.21 4.59
C VAL A 20 -14.78 -12.03 3.50
N GLU A 21 -16.08 -11.86 3.32
CA GLU A 21 -16.88 -12.71 2.42
C GLU A 21 -17.29 -11.99 1.13
N SER A 22 -17.33 -10.65 1.16
CA SER A 22 -17.72 -9.83 0.02
C SER A 22 -16.74 -8.68 -0.27
N PHE A 23 -16.84 -8.09 -1.46
CA PHE A 23 -16.04 -6.91 -1.83
C PHE A 23 -16.32 -5.70 -0.93
N ASP A 24 -17.55 -5.56 -0.45
CA ASP A 24 -17.99 -4.41 0.35
C ASP A 24 -17.49 -4.51 1.81
N ASP A 25 -17.24 -5.73 2.31
CA ASP A 25 -16.64 -5.96 3.63
C ASP A 25 -15.21 -5.41 3.77
N CYS A 26 -14.54 -5.15 2.63
CA CYS A 26 -13.24 -4.50 2.59
C CYS A 26 -13.30 -3.00 2.94
N LEU A 27 -14.48 -2.38 2.90
CA LEU A 27 -14.67 -0.94 3.07
C LEU A 27 -15.30 -0.59 4.42
N LYS A 28 -14.97 0.60 4.95
CA LYS A 28 -15.53 1.09 6.23
C LYS A 28 -17.04 1.30 6.15
N GLU A 29 -17.48 1.79 5.00
CA GLU A 29 -18.86 2.20 4.75
C GLU A 29 -19.27 1.66 3.38
N GLN A 30 -20.55 1.31 3.24
CA GLN A 30 -21.12 0.92 1.96
C GLN A 30 -21.15 2.12 1.03
N MET A 31 -20.65 1.94 -0.19
CA MET A 31 -20.64 3.00 -1.20
C MET A 31 -21.96 3.02 -1.98
N PRO A 32 -22.47 4.20 -2.37
CA PRO A 32 -23.60 4.30 -3.29
C PRO A 32 -23.30 3.57 -4.60
N GLN A 33 -24.27 2.87 -5.20
CA GLN A 33 -24.07 2.10 -6.44
C GLN A 33 -23.48 2.92 -7.59
N LYS A 34 -23.83 4.21 -7.68
CA LYS A 34 -23.27 5.16 -8.67
C LYS A 34 -21.75 5.36 -8.57
N ASN A 35 -21.15 4.98 -7.44
CA ASN A 35 -19.73 5.12 -7.14
C ASN A 35 -18.97 3.77 -7.22
N ILE A 36 -19.66 2.71 -7.64
CA ILE A 36 -19.12 1.37 -7.79
C ILE A 36 -19.05 1.06 -9.29
N TYR A 37 -17.89 0.60 -9.74
CA TYR A 37 -17.65 0.25 -11.13
C TYR A 37 -17.09 -1.17 -11.23
N GLU A 38 -17.47 -1.88 -12.28
CA GLU A 38 -16.96 -3.23 -12.55
C GLU A 38 -15.51 -3.20 -13.04
N LEU A 39 -14.69 -4.13 -12.55
CA LEU A 39 -13.35 -4.33 -13.07
C LEU A 39 -13.41 -4.89 -14.50
N LYS A 40 -12.56 -4.37 -15.39
CA LYS A 40 -12.48 -4.88 -16.77
C LYS A 40 -12.13 -6.36 -16.78
N LYS A 41 -12.88 -7.16 -17.56
CA LYS A 41 -12.61 -8.60 -17.78
C LYS A 41 -11.18 -8.88 -18.26
N SER A 42 -10.56 -7.95 -18.99
CA SER A 42 -9.18 -8.05 -19.47
C SER A 42 -8.13 -8.12 -18.36
N VAL A 43 -8.45 -7.69 -17.13
CA VAL A 43 -7.58 -7.83 -15.95
C VAL A 43 -7.53 -9.30 -15.49
N GLY A 44 -8.53 -10.11 -15.84
CA GLY A 44 -8.53 -11.55 -15.57
C GLY A 44 -8.78 -11.93 -14.11
N LEU A 45 -9.31 -11.00 -13.30
CA LEU A 45 -9.80 -11.21 -11.93
C LEU A 45 -11.20 -10.63 -11.80
N GLU A 46 -11.99 -11.20 -10.89
CA GLU A 46 -13.24 -10.58 -10.44
C GLU A 46 -12.90 -9.41 -9.50
N GLY A 47 -13.59 -8.29 -9.66
CA GLY A 47 -13.32 -7.12 -8.82
C GLY A 47 -14.26 -5.95 -9.05
N LYS A 48 -14.24 -5.03 -8.08
CA LYS A 48 -14.98 -3.78 -8.08
C LYS A 48 -14.05 -2.60 -7.83
N ILE A 49 -14.38 -1.47 -8.41
CA ILE A 49 -13.69 -0.19 -8.22
C ILE A 49 -14.64 0.74 -7.48
N TYR A 50 -14.18 1.30 -6.39
CA TYR A 50 -14.92 2.21 -5.53
C TYR A 50 -14.31 3.59 -5.60
N VAL A 51 -15.11 4.61 -5.88
CA VAL A 51 -14.66 6.01 -5.97
C VAL A 51 -15.45 6.85 -4.98
N SER A 52 -14.76 7.56 -4.08
CA SER A 52 -15.43 8.49 -3.16
C SER A 52 -16.01 9.67 -3.93
N GLU A 53 -17.16 10.18 -3.48
CA GLU A 53 -17.60 11.50 -3.91
C GLU A 53 -16.56 12.55 -3.53
N LEU A 54 -16.50 13.61 -4.35
CA LEU A 54 -15.64 14.76 -4.14
C LEU A 54 -16.12 15.52 -2.90
N THR A 55 -15.45 15.34 -1.77
CA THR A 55 -15.59 16.26 -0.65
C THR A 55 -14.90 17.56 -1.02
N GLN A 56 -15.69 18.59 -1.35
CA GLN A 56 -15.18 19.93 -1.65
C GLN A 56 -15.25 20.81 -0.40
N GLY A 57 -14.10 21.28 0.06
CA GLY A 57 -14.01 22.17 1.20
C GLY A 57 -12.73 22.98 1.20
N LEU A 58 -12.75 24.14 1.87
CA LEU A 58 -11.54 24.86 2.21
C LEU A 58 -10.97 24.23 3.49
N PRO A 59 -9.68 23.89 3.53
CA PRO A 59 -9.02 23.54 4.77
C PRO A 59 -9.13 24.64 5.83
N ASP A 60 -9.17 24.26 7.11
CA ASP A 60 -9.26 25.21 8.22
C ASP A 60 -8.11 26.21 8.24
N TRP A 61 -6.92 25.80 7.79
CA TRP A 61 -5.75 26.67 7.72
C TRP A 61 -5.93 27.84 6.73
N CYS A 62 -6.81 27.73 5.73
CA CYS A 62 -7.10 28.84 4.81
C CYS A 62 -7.65 30.06 5.55
N ASN A 63 -8.46 29.83 6.59
CA ASN A 63 -8.97 30.89 7.45
C ASN A 63 -7.86 31.46 8.34
N LEU A 64 -6.97 30.61 8.87
CA LEU A 64 -5.83 31.05 9.69
C LEU A 64 -4.88 31.94 8.88
N VAL A 65 -4.56 31.56 7.64
CA VAL A 65 -3.71 32.36 6.75
C VAL A 65 -4.36 33.70 6.41
N ASN A 66 -5.67 33.71 6.12
CA ASN A 66 -6.40 34.96 5.86
C ASN A 66 -6.44 35.92 7.05
N LYS A 67 -6.38 35.43 8.30
CA LYS A 67 -6.26 36.31 9.48
C LYS A 67 -4.91 37.02 9.57
N LEU A 68 -3.88 36.46 8.94
CA LEU A 68 -2.51 37.02 8.93
C LEU A 68 -2.24 37.87 7.68
N ALA A 69 -3.10 37.80 6.67
CA ALA A 69 -2.91 38.49 5.41
C ALA A 69 -3.53 39.90 5.43
N VAL A 70 -2.77 40.89 4.95
CA VAL A 70 -3.26 42.27 4.79
C VAL A 70 -4.37 42.35 3.74
N GLN A 71 -4.31 41.48 2.72
CA GLN A 71 -5.35 41.35 1.68
C GLN A 71 -5.94 39.94 1.75
N LYS A 72 -7.25 39.83 1.52
CA LYS A 72 -7.94 38.54 1.47
C LYS A 72 -7.37 37.69 0.32
N ILE A 73 -6.88 36.51 0.66
CA ILE A 73 -6.39 35.50 -0.28
C ILE A 73 -7.55 34.57 -0.63
N GLU A 74 -7.84 34.44 -1.92
CA GLU A 74 -8.81 33.47 -2.43
C GLU A 74 -8.14 32.11 -2.66
N PHE A 75 -8.60 31.10 -1.94
CA PHE A 75 -8.13 29.73 -2.09
C PHE A 75 -9.12 28.92 -2.93
N SER A 76 -8.60 28.05 -3.79
CA SER A 76 -9.41 27.05 -4.48
C SER A 76 -9.85 25.96 -3.49
N LYS A 77 -11.07 25.43 -3.66
CA LYS A 77 -11.55 24.30 -2.85
C LYS A 77 -10.67 23.07 -3.10
N ASN A 78 -10.33 22.36 -2.03
CA ASN A 78 -9.65 21.08 -2.16
C ASN A 78 -10.66 20.02 -2.58
N ALA A 79 -10.28 19.22 -3.58
CA ALA A 79 -10.98 18.02 -4.00
C ALA A 79 -10.14 16.80 -3.62
N SER A 80 -10.60 16.02 -2.64
CA SER A 80 -9.92 14.77 -2.27
C SER A 80 -10.39 13.64 -3.18
N ASN A 81 -9.54 13.21 -4.11
CA ASN A 81 -9.78 12.03 -4.92
C ASN A 81 -9.38 10.77 -4.15
N LYS A 82 -10.33 9.84 -3.98
CA LYS A 82 -10.11 8.57 -3.29
C LYS A 82 -10.67 7.45 -4.14
N ALA A 83 -9.85 6.46 -4.43
CA ALA A 83 -10.31 5.25 -5.10
C ALA A 83 -9.69 4.01 -4.47
N VAL A 84 -10.48 2.92 -4.45
CA VAL A 84 -10.05 1.58 -4.05
C VAL A 84 -10.49 0.60 -5.12
N ILE A 85 -9.56 -0.21 -5.61
CA ILE A 85 -9.88 -1.36 -6.45
C ILE A 85 -9.83 -2.58 -5.54
N VAL A 86 -10.90 -3.36 -5.43
CA VAL A 86 -10.94 -4.63 -4.70
C VAL A 86 -11.05 -5.78 -5.70
N MET A 87 -10.15 -6.76 -5.60
CA MET A 87 -10.07 -7.93 -6.47
C MET A 87 -10.13 -9.21 -5.66
N LYS A 88 -10.73 -10.26 -6.21
CA LYS A 88 -10.80 -11.58 -5.59
C LYS A 88 -9.81 -12.55 -6.26
N TYR A 89 -9.02 -13.26 -5.47
CA TYR A 89 -8.15 -14.35 -5.90
C TYR A 89 -8.07 -15.44 -4.83
N LYS A 90 -8.37 -16.70 -5.19
CA LYS A 90 -8.41 -17.87 -4.27
C LYS A 90 -9.16 -17.58 -2.96
N ASP A 91 -10.38 -17.06 -3.07
CA ASP A 91 -11.25 -16.69 -1.94
C ASP A 91 -10.66 -15.68 -0.96
N ARG A 92 -9.62 -14.95 -1.37
CA ARG A 92 -9.09 -13.81 -0.66
C ARG A 92 -9.34 -12.54 -1.45
N PHE A 93 -9.58 -11.46 -0.72
CA PHE A 93 -9.73 -10.13 -1.30
C PHE A 93 -8.44 -9.34 -1.18
N PHE A 94 -8.10 -8.62 -2.24
CA PHE A 94 -6.96 -7.72 -2.32
C PHE A 94 -7.47 -6.34 -2.67
N SER A 95 -6.90 -5.30 -2.05
CA SER A 95 -7.23 -3.92 -2.43
C SER A 95 -6.01 -3.13 -2.88
N ILE A 96 -6.21 -2.27 -3.88
CA ILE A 96 -5.25 -1.28 -4.34
C ILE A 96 -5.83 0.10 -4.13
N THR A 97 -5.09 0.96 -3.41
CA THR A 97 -5.57 2.29 -3.04
C THR A 97 -4.91 3.39 -3.87
N TYR A 98 -5.69 4.38 -4.29
CA TYR A 98 -5.22 5.57 -4.98
C TYR A 98 -5.67 6.85 -4.25
N GLY A 99 -4.81 7.88 -4.29
CA GLY A 99 -5.02 9.11 -3.51
C GLY A 99 -5.18 8.81 -2.02
N TYR A 100 -6.24 9.31 -1.40
CA TYR A 100 -6.55 8.99 0.00
C TYR A 100 -7.41 7.72 0.15
N GLY A 101 -7.37 6.80 -0.83
CA GLY A 101 -8.17 5.56 -0.87
C GLY A 101 -8.00 4.65 0.34
N ARG A 102 -6.84 4.62 0.99
CA ARG A 102 -6.64 3.87 2.25
C ARG A 102 -7.66 4.24 3.32
N SER A 103 -8.09 5.51 3.36
CA SER A 103 -9.09 5.97 4.33
C SER A 103 -10.46 5.30 4.17
N LEU A 104 -10.75 4.73 3.00
CA LEU A 104 -11.99 4.00 2.70
C LEU A 104 -11.95 2.54 3.17
N LEU A 105 -10.77 1.96 3.44
CA LEU A 105 -10.62 0.56 3.82
C LEU A 105 -11.02 0.30 5.28
N LYS A 106 -11.75 -0.78 5.53
CA LYS A 106 -12.06 -1.25 6.88
C LYS A 106 -10.82 -1.83 7.54
N GLU A 107 -10.23 -1.11 8.48
CA GLU A 107 -8.96 -1.51 9.12
C GLU A 107 -9.03 -2.91 9.74
N SER A 108 -10.16 -3.28 10.35
CA SER A 108 -10.35 -4.61 10.94
C SER A 108 -10.40 -5.75 9.92
N SER A 109 -10.63 -5.44 8.63
CA SER A 109 -10.62 -6.40 7.53
C SER A 109 -9.21 -6.68 6.98
N ILE A 110 -8.21 -5.84 7.29
CA ILE A 110 -6.86 -5.94 6.73
C ILE A 110 -6.09 -7.08 7.40
N GLU A 111 -5.43 -7.90 6.57
CA GLU A 111 -4.47 -8.91 7.01
C GLU A 111 -3.17 -8.22 7.43
N ARG A 112 -2.87 -8.27 8.72
CA ARG A 112 -1.69 -7.58 9.27
C ARG A 112 -0.40 -8.20 8.74
N ASN A 113 0.61 -7.37 8.59
CA ASN A 113 1.95 -7.74 8.13
C ASN A 113 2.00 -8.46 6.77
N PHE A 114 0.94 -8.37 5.94
CA PHE A 114 0.96 -8.96 4.60
C PHE A 114 2.15 -8.43 3.78
N GLY A 115 2.26 -7.11 3.66
CA GLY A 115 3.34 -6.50 2.91
C GLY A 115 4.70 -6.72 3.53
N LEU A 116 4.77 -6.72 4.87
CA LEU A 116 5.99 -6.97 5.63
C LEU A 116 6.56 -8.36 5.30
N LYS A 117 5.73 -9.41 5.36
CA LYS A 117 6.15 -10.77 5.01
C LYS A 117 6.59 -10.87 3.55
N VAL A 118 5.82 -10.29 2.62
CA VAL A 118 6.17 -10.33 1.20
C VAL A 118 7.49 -9.59 0.93
N ALA A 119 7.67 -8.40 1.48
CA ALA A 119 8.89 -7.62 1.30
C ALA A 119 10.10 -8.31 1.95
N ALA A 120 9.95 -8.87 3.15
CA ALA A 120 11.02 -9.62 3.80
C ALA A 120 11.46 -10.85 2.99
N ASN A 121 10.52 -11.53 2.32
CA ASN A 121 10.82 -12.67 1.45
C ASN A 121 11.41 -12.28 0.08
N LEU A 122 11.36 -11.00 -0.31
CA LEU A 122 11.74 -10.56 -1.66
C LEU A 122 12.90 -9.56 -1.70
N VAL A 123 13.04 -8.70 -0.70
CA VAL A 123 14.12 -7.71 -0.62
C VAL A 123 15.45 -8.43 -0.47
N SER A 124 16.42 -8.07 -1.30
CA SER A 124 17.78 -8.60 -1.19
C SER A 124 18.41 -8.14 0.12
N THR A 125 19.10 -9.05 0.82
CA THR A 125 19.90 -8.74 2.02
C THR A 125 21.01 -7.72 1.77
N GLU A 126 21.35 -7.44 0.51
CA GLU A 126 22.36 -6.46 0.06
C GLU A 126 21.75 -5.17 -0.49
N LYS A 127 20.42 -5.10 -0.64
CA LYS A 127 19.72 -3.94 -1.21
C LYS A 127 18.61 -3.42 -0.28
N LEU A 128 18.89 -3.33 1.02
CA LEU A 128 18.00 -2.66 1.97
C LEU A 128 18.16 -1.15 1.87
N LYS A 129 17.05 -0.43 2.07
CA LYS A 129 16.98 1.04 2.06
C LYS A 129 16.58 1.61 3.41
N SER A 130 15.63 0.97 4.08
CA SER A 130 15.21 1.34 5.43
C SER A 130 14.55 0.17 6.15
N LEU A 131 14.53 0.23 7.47
CA LEU A 131 13.65 -0.57 8.31
C LEU A 131 13.12 0.25 9.48
N ASN A 132 12.00 -0.19 10.01
CA ASN A 132 11.52 0.22 11.32
C ASN A 132 11.38 -1.03 12.20
N SER A 133 11.80 -0.92 13.46
CA SER A 133 11.64 -1.96 14.47
C SER A 133 11.09 -1.37 15.77
N ILE A 134 10.50 -2.22 16.59
CA ILE A 134 9.98 -1.86 17.90
C ILE A 134 10.53 -2.81 18.95
N LYS A 135 10.99 -2.23 20.07
CA LYS A 135 11.45 -2.96 21.24
C LYS A 135 10.46 -2.71 22.37
N ILE A 136 10.00 -3.77 23.02
CA ILE A 136 9.03 -3.71 24.13
C ILE A 136 9.74 -4.17 25.40
N GLU A 137 10.09 -3.20 26.26
CA GLU A 137 10.65 -3.44 27.60
C GLU A 137 9.72 -2.77 28.63
N GLU A 138 10.26 -2.06 29.63
CA GLU A 138 9.46 -1.18 30.50
C GLU A 138 8.83 0.00 29.73
N THR A 139 9.48 0.40 28.63
CA THR A 139 8.99 1.41 27.69
C THR A 139 9.08 0.88 26.26
N LEU A 140 8.18 1.37 25.41
CA LEU A 140 8.15 1.05 23.98
C LEU A 140 9.10 1.99 23.23
N VAL A 141 10.11 1.41 22.57
CA VAL A 141 11.07 2.15 21.76
C VAL A 141 10.89 1.76 20.30
N GLU A 142 10.47 2.71 19.46
CA GLU A 142 10.44 2.54 18.00
C GLU A 142 11.71 3.14 17.39
N THR A 143 12.42 2.33 16.60
CA THR A 143 13.64 2.72 15.91
C THR A 143 13.42 2.69 14.41
N GLN A 144 13.64 3.82 13.74
CA GLN A 144 13.66 3.92 12.29
C GLN A 144 15.08 4.17 11.80
N LYS A 145 15.58 3.30 10.91
CA LYS A 145 16.91 3.42 10.30
C LYS A 145 16.76 3.49 8.78
N GLN A 146 17.47 4.42 8.15
CA GLN A 146 17.45 4.64 6.71
C GLN A 146 18.85 4.92 6.19
N ALA A 147 19.21 4.29 5.08
CA ALA A 147 20.48 4.49 4.41
C ALA A 147 20.35 5.45 3.22
N SER A 148 21.37 6.29 3.00
CA SER A 148 21.46 7.21 1.86
C SER A 148 21.49 6.45 0.53
N GLU A 149 22.06 5.25 0.51
CA GLU A 149 22.12 4.33 -0.63
C GLU A 149 21.60 2.94 -0.22
N TYR A 150 21.53 2.01 -1.18
CA TYR A 150 21.21 0.62 -0.86
C TYR A 150 22.38 -0.01 -0.10
N THR A 151 22.09 -0.77 0.95
CA THR A 151 23.12 -1.38 1.78
C THR A 151 22.69 -2.73 2.34
N THR A 152 23.60 -3.40 3.05
CA THR A 152 23.38 -4.73 3.63
C THR A 152 22.54 -4.67 4.90
N GLN A 153 21.87 -5.78 5.20
CA GLN A 153 21.06 -5.92 6.41
C GLN A 153 21.88 -5.70 7.70
N ASP A 154 23.16 -6.06 7.71
CA ASP A 154 24.02 -5.93 8.89
C ASP A 154 24.26 -4.47 9.30
N GLN A 155 24.29 -3.55 8.34
CA GLN A 155 24.43 -2.11 8.61
C GLN A 155 23.25 -1.55 9.40
N PHE A 156 22.10 -2.21 9.32
CA PHE A 156 20.91 -1.82 10.04
C PHE A 156 20.86 -2.35 11.47
N GLN A 157 21.76 -3.27 11.86
CA GLN A 157 21.92 -3.74 13.25
C GLN A 157 20.59 -4.08 13.94
N LEU A 158 19.72 -4.85 13.26
CA LEU A 158 18.44 -5.29 13.81
C LEU A 158 18.69 -6.45 14.78
N ASN A 159 18.33 -6.29 16.05
CA ASN A 159 18.39 -7.39 17.00
C ASN A 159 17.11 -8.23 16.93
N LYS A 160 17.11 -9.28 16.09
CA LYS A 160 15.94 -10.17 15.88
C LYS A 160 15.41 -10.82 17.17
N SER A 161 16.19 -10.92 18.26
CA SER A 161 15.75 -11.56 19.50
C SER A 161 14.97 -10.63 20.43
N SER A 162 15.14 -9.31 20.30
CA SER A 162 14.52 -8.31 21.18
C SER A 162 13.72 -7.24 20.44
N GLU A 163 13.91 -7.11 19.12
CA GLU A 163 13.23 -6.14 18.28
C GLU A 163 12.28 -6.82 17.29
N LEU A 164 11.04 -6.34 17.25
CA LEU A 164 10.04 -6.76 16.29
C LEU A 164 10.11 -5.87 15.06
N LEU A 165 10.29 -6.47 13.88
CA LEU A 165 10.29 -5.73 12.62
C LEU A 165 8.89 -5.20 12.30
N LYS A 166 8.78 -3.89 12.01
CA LYS A 166 7.53 -3.19 11.70
C LYS A 166 7.43 -2.82 10.23
N SER A 167 8.56 -2.47 9.61
CA SER A 167 8.63 -2.21 8.18
C SER A 167 9.99 -2.60 7.63
N ILE A 168 10.01 -2.98 6.35
CA ILE A 168 11.26 -3.16 5.59
C ILE A 168 11.07 -2.58 4.20
N ALA A 169 12.08 -1.83 3.74
CA ALA A 169 12.10 -1.30 2.39
C ALA A 169 13.42 -1.60 1.71
N GLY A 170 13.37 -1.89 0.42
CA GLY A 170 14.54 -2.24 -0.36
C GLY A 170 14.19 -2.68 -1.77
N SER A 171 15.16 -3.27 -2.47
CA SER A 171 14.97 -3.81 -3.80
C SER A 171 15.23 -5.32 -3.83
N PRO A 172 14.45 -6.11 -4.58
CA PRO A 172 14.79 -7.49 -4.88
C PRO A 172 16.14 -7.63 -5.61
N LYS A 173 16.69 -8.85 -5.62
CA LYS A 173 17.88 -9.16 -6.44
C LYS A 173 17.60 -8.94 -7.93
N ASP A 174 16.45 -9.43 -8.41
CA ASP A 174 15.99 -9.27 -9.79
C ASP A 174 15.02 -8.08 -9.91
N GLU A 175 15.43 -7.04 -10.63
CA GLU A 175 14.63 -5.83 -10.85
C GLU A 175 13.37 -6.07 -11.71
N LYS A 176 13.29 -7.21 -12.42
CA LYS A 176 12.06 -7.62 -13.11
C LYS A 176 10.92 -7.87 -12.14
N ILE A 177 11.22 -8.25 -10.89
CA ILE A 177 10.22 -8.46 -9.83
C ILE A 177 9.64 -7.12 -9.37
N ALA A 178 10.50 -6.20 -8.99
CA ALA A 178 10.16 -4.82 -8.62
C ALA A 178 11.46 -4.00 -8.57
N ARG A 179 11.36 -2.69 -8.79
CA ARG A 179 12.46 -1.74 -8.58
C ARG A 179 12.61 -1.37 -7.11
N PHE A 180 11.51 -1.41 -6.36
CA PHE A 180 11.45 -1.08 -4.95
C PHE A 180 10.23 -1.74 -4.31
N LEU A 181 10.40 -2.23 -3.08
CA LEU A 181 9.36 -2.74 -2.22
C LEU A 181 9.45 -2.03 -0.87
N LEU A 182 8.30 -1.72 -0.29
CA LEU A 182 8.15 -1.37 1.12
C LEU A 182 7.03 -2.24 1.69
N GLY A 183 7.36 -3.02 2.71
CA GLY A 183 6.44 -3.91 3.40
C GLY A 183 6.04 -3.38 4.76
N THR A 184 4.74 -3.25 4.99
CA THR A 184 4.08 -2.99 6.29
C THR A 184 2.85 -3.90 6.41
N ASP A 185 1.70 -3.43 6.89
CA ASP A 185 0.42 -4.12 6.66
C ASP A 185 0.03 -4.14 5.17
N CYS A 186 0.55 -3.20 4.37
CA CYS A 186 0.42 -3.19 2.92
C CYS A 186 1.77 -3.41 2.23
N LEU A 187 1.74 -3.95 1.01
CA LEU A 187 2.90 -3.99 0.14
C LEU A 187 2.85 -2.79 -0.80
N VAL A 188 3.78 -1.86 -0.63
CA VAL A 188 4.06 -0.84 -1.63
C VAL A 188 5.07 -1.39 -2.62
N SER A 189 4.67 -1.55 -3.88
CA SER A 189 5.54 -2.05 -4.95
C SER A 189 5.69 -0.99 -6.05
N VAL A 190 6.93 -0.76 -6.48
CA VAL A 190 7.27 0.06 -7.64
C VAL A 190 7.82 -0.85 -8.73
N ARG A 191 7.07 -1.03 -9.82
CA ARG A 191 7.41 -1.96 -10.91
C ARG A 191 7.20 -1.32 -12.27
N LYS A 192 8.02 -1.69 -13.26
CA LYS A 192 7.77 -1.37 -14.67
C LYS A 192 6.80 -2.41 -15.25
N MET A 193 5.59 -2.00 -15.60
CA MET A 193 4.54 -2.90 -16.11
C MET A 193 3.40 -2.12 -16.78
N LYS A 194 2.48 -2.84 -17.42
CA LYS A 194 1.13 -2.35 -17.74
C LYS A 194 0.19 -2.65 -16.57
N ILE A 195 -0.65 -1.70 -16.15
CA ILE A 195 -1.52 -1.88 -14.97
C ILE A 195 -2.56 -3.00 -15.17
N GLU A 196 -2.93 -3.27 -16.42
CA GLU A 196 -3.82 -4.37 -16.79
C GLU A 196 -3.27 -5.74 -16.41
N ASN A 197 -1.94 -5.86 -16.27
CA ASN A 197 -1.23 -7.08 -15.84
C ASN A 197 -1.04 -7.12 -14.31
N ILE A 198 -1.96 -6.53 -13.55
CA ILE A 198 -1.90 -6.53 -12.08
C ILE A 198 -2.19 -7.93 -11.49
N LYS A 199 -2.90 -8.77 -12.24
CA LYS A 199 -3.20 -10.14 -11.83
C LYS A 199 -1.94 -10.94 -11.53
N GLU A 200 -0.94 -10.89 -12.41
CA GLU A 200 0.31 -11.63 -12.23
C GLU A 200 1.04 -11.21 -10.95
N ASN A 201 0.96 -9.92 -10.58
CA ASN A 201 1.50 -9.43 -9.31
C ASN A 201 0.75 -9.97 -8.10
N ILE A 202 -0.58 -9.93 -8.13
CA ILE A 202 -1.40 -10.41 -7.01
C ILE A 202 -1.11 -11.88 -6.74
N ILE A 203 -1.07 -12.69 -7.80
CA ILE A 203 -0.71 -14.12 -7.71
C ILE A 203 0.69 -14.27 -7.11
N PHE A 204 1.68 -13.61 -7.71
CA PHE A 204 3.08 -13.72 -7.29
C PHE A 204 3.29 -13.29 -5.84
N TYR A 205 2.75 -12.13 -5.43
CA TYR A 205 2.90 -11.64 -4.06
C TYR A 205 2.13 -12.48 -3.06
N TYR A 206 0.97 -13.04 -3.42
CA TYR A 206 0.26 -13.96 -2.54
C TYR A 206 1.03 -15.26 -2.33
N ASP A 207 1.63 -15.82 -3.39
CA ASP A 207 2.48 -17.00 -3.27
C ASP A 207 3.69 -16.71 -2.38
N LYS A 208 4.31 -15.53 -2.50
CA LYS A 208 5.42 -15.10 -1.63
C LYS A 208 4.98 -14.86 -0.18
N TYR A 209 3.77 -14.38 0.06
CA TYR A 209 3.20 -14.25 1.40
C TYR A 209 3.01 -15.60 2.07
N LYS A 210 2.63 -16.64 1.31
CA LYS A 210 2.41 -18.00 1.82
C LYS A 210 3.71 -18.78 2.08
N LYS A 211 4.86 -18.30 1.61
CA LYS A 211 6.15 -18.90 1.95
C LYS A 211 6.56 -18.54 3.38
N ASN A 212 6.82 -19.56 4.18
CA ASN A 212 7.36 -19.43 5.55
C ASN A 212 8.89 -19.26 5.58
N ASP A 213 9.48 -18.65 4.54
CA ASP A 213 10.93 -18.45 4.45
C ASP A 213 11.43 -17.40 5.46
N TYR A 214 10.53 -16.73 6.19
CA TYR A 214 10.86 -15.80 7.26
C TYR A 214 11.31 -16.56 8.53
N ARG A 215 12.62 -16.76 8.65
CA ARG A 215 13.35 -17.09 9.89
C ARG A 215 14.35 -15.98 10.25
#